data_AF-A0A1A8I1W4-F1
#
_entry.id   AF-A0A1A8I1W4-F1
#
_cell.length_a   1.000
_cell.length_b   1.000
_cell.length_c   1.000
_cell.angle_alpha   90.00
_cell.angle_beta   90.00
_cell.angle_gamma   90.00
#
_symmetry.space_group_name_H-M   'P 1'
#
loop_
_entity.id
_entity.type
_entity.pdbx_description
1 polymer ?
#
loop_
_entity_poly.entity_id
_entity_poly.type
_entity_poly.pdbx_seq_one_letter_code
_entity_poly.pdbx_strand_id
1 'polypeptide(L)'
;HRKKLQLALQALGTEDDDLQGKLDHNWVTRWLDDIGLPQYKSNFDEARVDGRMLHYMTVEDLLSLKVGSVLHHLSIKRAIQVLRLNSFEPNCLRRRPSDENNLTPAEISQWTNHRVMEWLRSVDLAEYAPNLRGSGVHGGLMVLEPRFNVEALALLLNIPPSKTLLRRHLATHFHLLVGSEAQRQKQEGLENPDYSVLTATARVKPRRSSFGGFGSLRRRRDDCEDYVCPLNIEMPKNSSFHRNVGIYEDNLDPLEQMEDSEGAVRQIGAFSEGINNLTSMLKEEELFREISVFPLEDIKTEAQV
;
A
#
# COMPACT_ATOMS: atom_id res chain seq x y z
N HIS A 1 30.37 6.24 5.94
CA HIS A 1 30.75 6.23 7.38
C HIS A 1 30.48 7.52 8.14
N ARG A 2 30.89 8.71 7.68
CA ARG A 2 30.62 9.98 8.41
C ARG A 2 29.14 10.18 8.75
N LYS A 3 28.25 10.01 7.76
CA LYS A 3 26.80 10.07 7.95
C LYS A 3 26.27 9.10 9.01
N LYS A 4 26.76 7.84 9.02
CA LYS A 4 26.41 6.84 10.03
C LYS A 4 26.70 7.33 11.45
N LEU A 5 27.90 7.85 11.68
CA LEU A 5 28.31 8.35 13.00
C LEU A 5 27.47 9.56 13.41
N GLN A 6 27.23 10.49 12.48
CA GLN A 6 26.37 11.65 12.73
C GLN A 6 24.97 11.24 13.17
N LEU A 7 24.32 10.32 12.44
CA LEU A 7 22.98 9.83 12.78
C LEU A 7 22.95 9.10 14.13
N ALA A 8 23.98 8.31 14.44
CA ALA A 8 24.10 7.63 15.72
C ALA A 8 24.24 8.61 16.89
N LEU A 9 25.08 9.65 16.74
CA LEU A 9 25.25 10.69 17.76
C LEU A 9 23.97 11.53 17.94
N GLN A 10 23.25 11.80 16.84
CA GLN A 10 21.97 12.51 16.90
C GLN A 10 20.92 11.69 17.67
N ALA A 11 20.82 10.39 17.41
CA ALA A 11 19.88 9.51 18.11
C ALA A 11 20.19 9.37 19.61
N LEU A 12 21.47 9.40 20.00
CA LEU A 12 21.87 9.42 21.42
C LEU A 12 21.48 10.72 22.13
N GLY A 13 21.24 11.80 21.39
CA GLY A 13 20.83 13.11 21.93
C GLY A 13 19.32 13.31 22.00
N THR A 14 18.52 12.36 21.51
CA THR A 14 17.05 12.40 21.53
C THR A 14 16.50 11.38 22.52
N GLU A 15 15.43 11.71 23.24
CA GLU A 15 14.78 10.79 24.18
C GLU A 15 13.84 9.77 23.49
N ASP A 16 13.68 9.87 22.18
CA ASP A 16 12.81 9.00 21.39
C ASP A 16 13.36 7.57 21.22
N ASP A 17 12.44 6.61 21.11
CA ASP A 17 12.76 5.22 20.81
C ASP A 17 13.37 5.06 19.41
N ASP A 18 14.67 4.76 19.36
CA ASP A 18 15.43 4.56 18.12
C ASP A 18 15.22 3.16 17.52
N LEU A 19 14.01 2.94 16.99
CA LEU A 19 13.60 1.67 16.38
C LEU A 19 14.47 1.31 15.17
N GLN A 20 14.88 2.30 14.39
CA GLN A 20 15.73 2.15 13.21
C GLN A 20 17.15 1.69 13.61
N GLY A 21 17.62 2.15 14.78
CA GLY A 21 18.90 1.76 15.37
C GLY A 21 19.02 0.28 15.73
N LYS A 22 17.89 -0.43 15.86
CA LYS A 22 17.87 -1.89 16.12
C LYS A 22 18.36 -2.71 14.92
N LEU A 23 18.31 -2.15 13.72
CA LEU A 23 18.70 -2.83 12.48
C LEU A 23 20.16 -2.51 12.15
N ASP A 24 21.07 -3.41 12.50
CA ASP A 24 22.49 -3.24 12.22
C ASP A 24 22.83 -3.42 10.72
N HIS A 25 24.07 -3.15 10.36
CA HIS A 25 24.52 -3.26 8.97
C HIS A 25 24.50 -4.70 8.43
N ASN A 26 24.72 -5.70 9.29
CA ASN A 26 24.60 -7.11 8.89
C ASN A 26 23.15 -7.46 8.54
N TRP A 27 22.19 -6.93 9.31
CA TRP A 27 20.77 -7.05 9.01
C TRP A 27 20.44 -6.39 7.67
N VAL A 28 20.91 -5.17 7.42
CA VAL A 28 20.69 -4.48 6.12
C VAL A 28 21.26 -5.27 4.95
N THR A 29 22.44 -5.87 5.12
CA THR A 29 23.05 -6.71 4.08
C THR A 29 22.17 -7.94 3.78
N ARG A 30 21.57 -8.59 4.79
CA ARG A 30 20.61 -9.70 4.57
C ARG A 30 19.29 -9.21 3.96
N TRP A 31 18.81 -8.05 4.39
CA TRP A 31 17.59 -7.42 3.87
C TRP A 31 17.68 -7.14 2.36
N LEU A 32 18.87 -6.86 1.83
CA LEU A 32 19.07 -6.75 0.37
C LEU A 32 18.72 -8.04 -0.39
N ASP A 33 18.92 -9.22 0.18
CA ASP A 33 18.44 -10.47 -0.43
C ASP A 33 16.91 -10.52 -0.42
N ASP A 34 16.29 -10.11 0.69
CA ASP A 34 14.84 -10.14 0.89
C ASP A 34 14.10 -9.22 -0.08
N ILE A 35 14.67 -8.07 -0.44
CA ILE A 35 14.08 -7.15 -1.43
C ILE A 35 14.50 -7.44 -2.87
N GLY A 36 15.33 -8.48 -3.09
CA GLY A 36 15.74 -8.90 -4.43
C GLY A 36 16.86 -8.05 -5.06
N LEU A 37 17.73 -7.47 -4.24
CA LEU A 37 18.90 -6.66 -4.66
C LEU A 37 20.25 -7.17 -4.10
N PRO A 38 20.56 -8.48 -4.16
CA PRO A 38 21.79 -9.05 -3.60
C PRO A 38 23.07 -8.47 -4.21
N GLN A 39 23.02 -7.94 -5.44
CA GLN A 39 24.16 -7.37 -6.14
C GLN A 39 24.76 -6.12 -5.46
N TYR A 40 24.04 -5.47 -4.54
CA TYR A 40 24.53 -4.28 -3.83
C TYR A 40 25.11 -4.57 -2.45
N LYS A 41 25.13 -5.85 -2.02
CA LYS A 41 25.54 -6.24 -0.67
C LYS A 41 26.94 -5.77 -0.30
N SER A 42 27.92 -5.97 -1.19
CA SER A 42 29.31 -5.58 -0.93
C SER A 42 29.44 -4.08 -0.67
N ASN A 43 28.79 -3.25 -1.49
CA ASN A 43 28.83 -1.80 -1.33
C ASN A 43 28.14 -1.32 -0.04
N PHE A 44 27.00 -1.91 0.31
CA PHE A 44 26.27 -1.58 1.54
C PHE A 44 27.03 -2.02 2.80
N ASP A 45 27.64 -3.22 2.76
CA ASP A 45 28.45 -3.74 3.86
C ASP A 45 29.71 -2.91 4.08
N GLU A 46 30.46 -2.61 3.02
CA GLU A 46 31.66 -1.76 3.08
C GLU A 46 31.32 -0.36 3.63
N ALA A 47 30.20 0.23 3.20
CA ALA A 47 29.71 1.51 3.68
C ALA A 47 29.09 1.47 5.09
N ARG A 48 28.93 0.27 5.68
CA ARG A 48 28.31 0.00 6.99
C ARG A 48 26.89 0.57 7.12
N VAL A 49 26.09 0.48 6.05
CA VAL A 49 24.71 0.99 6.01
C VAL A 49 23.84 0.25 7.03
N ASP A 50 23.25 0.96 7.99
CA ASP A 50 22.31 0.42 9.00
C ASP A 50 20.89 0.98 8.82
N GLY A 51 19.96 0.60 9.70
CA GLY A 51 18.56 1.03 9.64
C GLY A 51 18.39 2.55 9.74
N ARG A 52 19.21 3.26 10.52
CA ARG A 52 19.21 4.73 10.56
C ARG A 52 19.60 5.31 9.20
N MET A 53 20.65 4.78 8.59
CA MET A 53 21.04 5.19 7.23
C MET A 53 19.96 4.89 6.19
N LEU A 54 19.25 3.77 6.30
CA LEU A 54 18.09 3.49 5.43
C LEU A 54 16.98 4.52 5.62
N HIS A 55 16.65 4.85 6.87
CA HIS A 55 15.58 5.80 7.18
C HIS A 55 15.83 7.19 6.61
N TYR A 56 17.09 7.63 6.57
CA TYR A 56 17.54 8.92 6.03
C TYR A 56 18.32 8.79 4.71
N MET A 57 18.08 7.74 3.92
CA MET A 57 18.80 7.49 2.66
C MET A 57 18.47 8.59 1.63
N THR A 58 19.47 9.21 1.02
CA THR A 58 19.28 10.18 -0.07
C THR A 58 19.55 9.56 -1.44
N VAL A 59 19.12 10.25 -2.50
CA VAL A 59 19.42 9.83 -3.89
C VAL A 59 20.94 9.78 -4.14
N GLU A 60 21.69 10.72 -3.58
CA GLU A 60 23.15 10.77 -3.71
C GLU A 60 23.85 9.60 -2.99
N ASP A 61 23.35 9.20 -1.82
CA ASP A 61 23.85 8.02 -1.10
C ASP A 61 23.71 6.77 -1.97
N LEU A 62 22.52 6.56 -2.57
CA LEU A 62 22.27 5.41 -3.44
C LEU A 62 23.18 5.41 -4.68
N LEU A 63 23.39 6.57 -5.31
CA LEU A 63 24.33 6.70 -6.42
C LEU A 63 25.77 6.37 -6.01
N SER A 64 26.18 6.80 -4.81
CA SER A 64 27.49 6.49 -4.23
C SER A 64 27.66 4.99 -3.94
N LEU A 65 26.57 4.34 -3.51
CA LEU A 65 26.45 2.89 -3.32
C LEU A 65 26.29 2.10 -4.64
N LYS A 66 26.47 2.77 -5.79
CA LYS A 66 26.38 2.21 -7.16
C LYS A 66 24.99 1.71 -7.55
N VAL A 67 23.95 2.17 -6.85
CA VAL A 67 22.55 1.97 -7.24
C VAL A 67 22.16 3.07 -8.21
N GLY A 68 22.36 2.83 -9.52
CA GLY A 68 22.05 3.80 -10.57
C GLY A 68 20.70 3.61 -11.28
N SER A 69 20.01 2.49 -11.05
CA SER A 69 18.75 2.17 -11.72
C SER A 69 17.57 2.90 -11.08
N VAL A 70 16.70 3.51 -11.90
CA VAL A 70 15.45 4.14 -11.44
C VAL A 70 14.55 3.13 -10.75
N LEU A 71 14.45 1.91 -11.31
CA LEU A 71 13.65 0.84 -10.72
C LEU A 71 14.17 0.43 -9.34
N HIS A 72 15.51 0.33 -9.18
CA HIS A 72 16.09 -0.04 -7.89
C HIS A 72 15.93 1.07 -6.83
N HIS A 73 15.92 2.35 -7.24
CA HIS A 73 15.57 3.45 -6.34
C HIS A 73 14.12 3.33 -5.84
N LEU A 74 13.17 3.04 -6.74
CA LEU A 74 11.78 2.82 -6.35
C LEU A 74 11.61 1.57 -5.46
N SER A 75 12.34 0.49 -5.78
CA SER A 75 12.40 -0.70 -4.94
C SER A 75 12.85 -0.35 -3.53
N ILE A 76 14.00 0.31 -3.37
CA ILE A 76 14.52 0.67 -2.05
C ILE A 76 13.58 1.65 -1.33
N LYS A 77 13.01 2.63 -2.04
CA LYS A 77 11.99 3.54 -1.50
C LYS A 77 10.84 2.78 -0.86
N ARG A 78 10.20 1.87 -1.61
CA ARG A 78 9.04 1.12 -1.11
C ARG A 78 9.42 0.10 -0.04
N ALA A 79 10.60 -0.49 -0.11
CA ALA A 79 11.09 -1.36 0.95
C ALA A 79 11.31 -0.60 2.26
N ILE A 80 11.88 0.62 2.22
CA ILE A 80 11.99 1.50 3.40
C ILE A 80 10.59 1.88 3.93
N GLN A 81 9.65 2.19 3.04
CA GLN A 81 8.26 2.46 3.43
C GLN A 81 7.63 1.27 4.16
N VAL A 82 7.85 0.03 3.69
CA VAL A 82 7.38 -1.18 4.38
C VAL A 82 8.02 -1.30 5.77
N LEU A 83 9.31 -1.01 5.93
CA LEU A 83 9.93 -1.00 7.26
C LEU A 83 9.26 0.02 8.18
N ARG A 84 8.97 1.24 7.69
CA ARG A 84 8.27 2.27 8.48
C ARG A 84 6.86 1.85 8.89
N LEU A 85 6.09 1.28 7.95
CA LEU A 85 4.73 0.78 8.22
C LEU A 85 4.70 -0.38 9.24
N ASN A 86 5.84 -1.04 9.45
CA ASN A 86 5.99 -2.12 10.42
C ASN A 86 6.93 -1.74 11.57
N SER A 87 7.07 -0.44 11.85
CA SER A 87 7.83 0.09 12.98
C SER A 87 9.27 -0.43 13.08
N PHE A 88 9.91 -0.68 11.93
CA PHE A 88 11.26 -1.26 11.81
C PHE A 88 11.44 -2.60 12.55
N GLU A 89 10.38 -3.41 12.67
CA GLU A 89 10.49 -4.76 13.25
C GLU A 89 11.42 -5.65 12.41
N PRO A 90 12.47 -6.27 12.99
CA PRO A 90 13.49 -7.01 12.24
C PRO A 90 12.99 -8.19 11.39
N ASN A 91 11.83 -8.78 11.71
CA ASN A 91 11.25 -9.95 11.06
C ASN A 91 9.97 -9.63 10.28
N CYS A 92 9.74 -8.34 9.95
CA CYS A 92 8.49 -7.92 9.34
C CYS A 92 8.31 -8.49 7.94
N LEU A 93 9.41 -8.78 7.23
CA LEU A 93 9.38 -9.36 5.88
C LEU A 93 9.18 -10.88 5.92
N ARG A 94 8.26 -11.38 5.08
CA ARG A 94 7.81 -12.77 5.08
C ARG A 94 8.32 -13.52 3.86
N ARG A 95 9.10 -14.58 4.08
CA ARG A 95 9.46 -15.59 3.06
C ARG A 95 8.41 -16.68 2.92
N ARG A 96 7.80 -17.07 4.05
CA ARG A 96 6.75 -18.09 4.17
C ARG A 96 5.70 -17.58 5.17
N PRO A 97 4.62 -16.94 4.71
CA PRO A 97 3.49 -16.58 5.57
C PRO A 97 2.90 -17.84 6.21
N SER A 98 2.50 -17.76 7.48
CA SER A 98 1.90 -18.90 8.20
C SER A 98 0.46 -19.19 7.77
N ASP A 99 -0.25 -18.16 7.29
CA ASP A 99 -1.59 -18.26 6.71
C ASP A 99 -1.51 -17.78 5.25
N GLU A 100 -1.91 -18.63 4.32
CA GLU A 100 -1.94 -18.30 2.88
C GLU A 100 -3.36 -17.97 2.41
N ASN A 101 -4.38 -18.17 3.25
CA ASN A 101 -5.77 -17.90 2.91
C ASN A 101 -6.09 -16.43 3.25
N ASN A 102 -6.73 -15.72 2.31
CA ASN A 102 -7.22 -14.34 2.51
C ASN A 102 -6.15 -13.29 2.85
N LEU A 103 -4.99 -13.38 2.21
CA LEU A 103 -3.93 -12.39 2.37
C LEU A 103 -4.37 -10.96 2.02
N THR A 104 -4.15 -10.05 2.95
CA THR A 104 -4.43 -8.62 2.77
C THR A 104 -3.31 -7.90 2.01
N PRO A 105 -3.59 -6.78 1.34
CA PRO A 105 -2.54 -5.97 0.69
C PRO A 105 -1.41 -5.53 1.62
N ALA A 106 -1.69 -5.32 2.91
CA ALA A 106 -0.67 -5.04 3.92
C ALA A 106 0.29 -6.23 4.13
N GLU A 107 -0.23 -7.45 4.25
CA GLU A 107 0.61 -8.67 4.38
C GLU A 107 1.37 -8.96 3.09
N ILE A 108 0.76 -8.71 1.94
CA ILE A 108 1.42 -8.85 0.64
C ILE A 108 2.56 -7.84 0.52
N SER A 109 2.42 -6.62 1.05
CA SER A 109 3.50 -5.63 1.05
C SER A 109 4.77 -6.11 1.80
N GLN A 110 4.61 -7.03 2.75
CA GLN A 110 5.72 -7.65 3.50
C GLN A 110 6.40 -8.80 2.74
N TRP A 111 5.92 -9.18 1.55
CA TRP A 111 6.50 -10.28 0.80
C TRP A 111 7.93 -9.98 0.33
N THR A 112 8.82 -10.91 0.62
CA THR A 112 10.17 -10.93 0.04
C THR A 112 10.14 -11.24 -1.46
N ASN A 113 11.21 -10.90 -2.19
CA ASN A 113 11.45 -11.30 -3.58
C ASN A 113 11.31 -12.82 -3.76
N HIS A 114 11.83 -13.60 -2.80
CA HIS A 114 11.67 -15.04 -2.81
C HIS A 114 10.20 -15.48 -2.74
N ARG A 115 9.41 -14.87 -1.86
CA ARG A 115 7.97 -15.15 -1.76
C ARG A 115 7.23 -14.78 -3.05
N VAL A 116 7.58 -13.67 -3.71
CA VAL A 116 7.02 -13.30 -5.02
C VAL A 116 7.35 -14.37 -6.08
N MET A 117 8.57 -14.92 -6.07
CA MET A 117 8.94 -16.03 -6.96
C MET A 117 8.12 -17.29 -6.66
N GLU A 118 7.86 -17.62 -5.39
CA GLU A 118 6.95 -18.73 -5.03
C GLU A 118 5.52 -18.50 -5.51
N TRP A 119 4.99 -17.28 -5.36
CA TRP A 119 3.67 -16.92 -5.89
C TRP A 119 3.59 -17.11 -7.41
N LEU A 120 4.63 -16.74 -8.17
CA LEU A 120 4.65 -17.00 -9.61
C LEU A 120 4.55 -18.50 -9.93
N ARG A 121 5.15 -19.37 -9.11
CA ARG A 121 5.00 -20.82 -9.28
C ARG A 121 3.58 -21.30 -8.98
N SER A 122 2.92 -20.75 -7.96
CA SER A 122 1.56 -21.14 -7.60
C SER A 122 0.49 -20.68 -8.60
N VAL A 123 0.83 -19.75 -9.50
CA VAL A 123 -0.06 -19.27 -10.58
C VAL A 123 0.40 -19.73 -11.97
N ASP A 124 1.10 -20.87 -12.04
CA ASP A 124 1.55 -21.51 -13.30
C ASP A 124 2.53 -20.68 -14.16
N LEU A 125 3.32 -19.81 -13.53
CA LEU A 125 4.38 -19.00 -14.18
C LEU A 125 5.78 -19.36 -13.67
N ALA A 126 5.98 -20.61 -13.25
CA ALA A 126 7.21 -21.08 -12.62
C ALA A 126 8.47 -20.89 -13.48
N GLU A 127 8.35 -21.04 -14.80
CA GLU A 127 9.48 -20.87 -15.75
C GLU A 127 10.02 -19.43 -15.79
N TYR A 128 9.20 -18.43 -15.46
CA TYR A 128 9.58 -17.02 -15.48
C TYR A 128 10.11 -16.52 -14.14
N ALA A 129 9.80 -17.20 -13.03
CA ALA A 129 10.16 -16.79 -11.68
C ALA A 129 11.67 -16.50 -11.48
N PRO A 130 12.62 -17.30 -12.02
CA PRO A 130 14.05 -17.02 -11.87
C PRO A 130 14.50 -15.67 -12.43
N ASN A 131 13.76 -15.08 -13.39
CA ASN A 131 14.06 -13.78 -13.97
C ASN A 131 13.92 -12.62 -12.97
N LEU A 132 13.24 -12.84 -11.83
CA LEU A 132 13.11 -11.82 -10.79
C LEU A 132 14.34 -11.71 -9.86
N ARG A 133 15.33 -12.60 -9.99
CA ARG A 133 16.57 -12.50 -9.19
C ARG A 133 17.33 -11.23 -9.53
N GLY A 134 17.64 -10.42 -8.53
CA GLY A 134 18.36 -9.15 -8.73
C GLY A 134 17.52 -8.03 -9.35
N SER A 135 16.21 -8.23 -9.52
CA SER A 135 15.31 -7.24 -10.15
C SER A 135 14.80 -6.16 -9.20
N GLY A 136 14.92 -6.36 -7.88
CA GLY A 136 14.29 -5.51 -6.87
C GLY A 136 12.79 -5.72 -6.69
N VAL A 137 12.17 -6.69 -7.36
CA VAL A 137 10.74 -6.96 -7.20
C VAL A 137 10.47 -7.63 -5.85
N HIS A 138 9.63 -7.00 -5.04
CA HIS A 138 9.14 -7.50 -3.75
C HIS A 138 7.72 -6.95 -3.51
N GLY A 139 7.06 -7.42 -2.46
CA GLY A 139 5.67 -7.08 -2.15
C GLY A 139 5.39 -5.58 -2.03
N GLY A 140 6.25 -4.87 -1.30
CA GLY A 140 6.18 -3.42 -1.14
C GLY A 140 6.16 -2.66 -2.46
N LEU A 141 7.06 -3.03 -3.40
CA LEU A 141 7.06 -2.45 -4.75
C LEU A 141 5.75 -2.77 -5.50
N MET A 142 5.28 -4.02 -5.43
CA MET A 142 4.08 -4.46 -6.14
C MET A 142 2.82 -3.74 -5.66
N VAL A 143 2.67 -3.54 -4.35
CA VAL A 143 1.46 -2.95 -3.76
C VAL A 143 1.52 -1.42 -3.74
N LEU A 144 2.65 -0.84 -3.32
CA LEU A 144 2.73 0.58 -2.93
C LEU A 144 3.21 1.51 -4.05
N GLU A 145 3.78 1.01 -5.15
CA GLU A 145 4.25 1.85 -6.26
C GLU A 145 3.23 1.91 -7.40
N PRO A 146 2.57 3.07 -7.63
CA PRO A 146 1.60 3.23 -8.72
C PRO A 146 2.20 3.00 -10.11
N ARG A 147 3.50 3.32 -10.30
CA ARG A 147 4.18 3.13 -11.58
C ARG A 147 4.54 1.66 -11.88
N PHE A 148 4.53 0.79 -10.86
CA PHE A 148 4.82 -0.62 -11.02
C PHE A 148 3.53 -1.40 -11.31
N ASN A 149 3.27 -1.68 -12.57
CA ASN A 149 2.05 -2.34 -13.05
C ASN A 149 2.37 -3.69 -13.74
N VAL A 150 1.33 -4.32 -14.30
CA VAL A 150 1.44 -5.60 -15.02
C VAL A 150 2.50 -5.53 -16.13
N GLU A 151 2.58 -4.40 -16.84
CA GLU A 151 3.51 -4.20 -17.94
C GLU A 151 4.96 -4.15 -17.47
N ALA A 152 5.23 -3.46 -16.35
CA ALA A 152 6.55 -3.47 -15.71
C ALA A 152 6.94 -4.88 -15.24
N LEU A 153 6.01 -5.62 -14.61
CA LEU A 153 6.28 -6.98 -14.15
C LEU A 153 6.54 -7.94 -15.33
N ALA A 154 5.74 -7.86 -16.39
CA ALA A 154 5.92 -8.70 -17.58
C ALA A 154 7.27 -8.43 -18.29
N LEU A 155 7.73 -7.18 -18.31
CA LEU A 155 9.06 -6.82 -18.81
C LEU A 155 10.17 -7.49 -17.98
N LEU A 156 10.07 -7.43 -16.65
CA LEU A 156 11.06 -8.04 -15.75
C LEU A 156 11.04 -9.57 -15.79
N LEU A 157 9.89 -10.16 -16.09
CA LEU A 157 9.74 -11.60 -16.32
C LEU A 157 10.22 -12.05 -17.71
N ASN A 158 10.64 -11.12 -18.58
CA ASN A 158 10.97 -11.38 -19.99
C ASN A 158 9.82 -12.02 -20.79
N ILE A 159 8.57 -11.66 -20.48
CA ILE A 159 7.40 -12.09 -21.25
C ILE A 159 7.17 -11.09 -22.38
N PRO A 160 7.34 -11.46 -23.67
CA PRO A 160 7.21 -10.51 -24.77
C PRO A 160 5.75 -10.05 -24.96
N PRO A 161 5.50 -8.86 -25.56
CA PRO A 161 4.15 -8.38 -25.88
C PRO A 161 3.32 -9.33 -26.74
N SER A 162 3.97 -10.13 -27.59
CA SER A 162 3.31 -11.12 -28.46
C SER A 162 2.67 -12.29 -27.71
N LYS A 163 3.11 -12.62 -26.49
CA LYS A 163 2.50 -13.69 -25.67
C LYS A 163 1.27 -13.16 -24.91
N THR A 164 0.23 -12.79 -25.65
CA THR A 164 -0.97 -12.11 -25.11
C THR A 164 -1.73 -12.95 -24.08
N LEU A 165 -1.83 -14.27 -24.27
CA LEU A 165 -2.50 -15.16 -23.31
C LEU A 165 -1.78 -15.19 -21.96
N LEU A 166 -0.45 -15.28 -21.95
CA LEU A 166 0.34 -15.24 -20.72
C LEU A 166 0.25 -13.88 -20.02
N ARG A 167 0.28 -12.79 -20.79
CA ARG A 167 0.13 -11.44 -20.23
C ARG A 167 -1.24 -11.23 -19.60
N ARG A 168 -2.30 -11.74 -20.23
CA ARG A 168 -3.66 -11.72 -19.66
C ARG A 168 -3.72 -12.55 -18.37
N HIS A 169 -3.13 -13.75 -18.36
CA HIS A 169 -3.06 -14.59 -17.17
C HIS A 169 -2.32 -13.90 -16.02
N LEU A 170 -1.14 -13.33 -16.30
CA LEU A 170 -0.39 -12.53 -15.34
C LEU A 170 -1.20 -11.35 -14.82
N ALA A 171 -1.90 -10.61 -15.70
CA ALA A 171 -2.71 -9.47 -15.31
C ALA A 171 -3.81 -9.87 -14.31
N THR A 172 -4.55 -10.94 -14.61
CA THR A 172 -5.61 -11.46 -13.73
C THR A 172 -5.06 -11.80 -12.34
N HIS A 173 -4.00 -12.60 -12.27
CA HIS A 173 -3.44 -13.00 -10.97
C HIS A 173 -2.76 -11.83 -10.23
N PHE A 174 -2.12 -10.90 -10.95
CA PHE A 174 -1.53 -9.72 -10.34
C PHE A 174 -2.58 -8.81 -9.70
N HIS A 175 -3.69 -8.54 -10.40
CA HIS A 175 -4.79 -7.72 -9.86
C HIS A 175 -5.48 -8.38 -8.67
N LEU A 176 -5.70 -9.69 -8.72
CA LEU A 176 -6.23 -10.46 -7.58
C LEU A 176 -5.30 -10.35 -6.36
N LEU A 177 -3.99 -10.39 -6.58
CA LEU A 177 -2.99 -10.29 -5.52
C LEU A 177 -2.97 -8.87 -4.91
N VAL A 178 -2.78 -7.82 -5.71
CA VAL A 178 -2.58 -6.46 -5.14
C VAL A 178 -3.88 -5.82 -4.61
N GLY A 179 -5.03 -6.34 -5.04
CA GLY A 179 -6.34 -5.85 -4.66
C GLY A 179 -6.81 -4.61 -5.44
N SER A 180 -8.11 -4.33 -5.34
CA SER A 180 -8.81 -3.29 -6.13
C SER A 180 -8.25 -1.89 -5.93
N GLU A 181 -7.89 -1.51 -4.71
CA GLU A 181 -7.38 -0.16 -4.42
C GLU A 181 -6.02 0.08 -5.07
N ALA A 182 -5.09 -0.89 -4.99
CA ALA A 182 -3.80 -0.78 -5.65
C ALA A 182 -3.95 -0.81 -7.18
N GLN A 183 -4.89 -1.58 -7.71
CA GLN A 183 -5.22 -1.58 -9.13
C GLN A 183 -5.71 -0.20 -9.58
N ARG A 184 -6.61 0.44 -8.83
CA ARG A 184 -7.14 1.78 -9.11
C ARG A 184 -6.03 2.83 -9.13
N GLN A 185 -5.15 2.83 -8.14
CA GLN A 185 -4.01 3.76 -8.07
C GLN A 185 -3.04 3.60 -9.25
N LYS A 186 -2.81 2.36 -9.71
CA LYS A 186 -1.96 2.09 -10.88
C LYS A 186 -2.62 2.59 -12.17
N GLN A 187 -3.95 2.49 -12.29
CA GLN A 187 -4.70 3.04 -13.40
C GLN A 187 -4.64 4.58 -13.44
N GLU A 188 -4.88 5.24 -12.30
CA GLU A 188 -4.73 6.70 -12.18
C GLU A 188 -3.31 7.16 -12.53
N GLY A 189 -2.30 6.37 -12.13
CA GLY A 189 -0.91 6.62 -12.47
C GLY A 189 -0.63 6.59 -13.98
N LEU A 190 -1.34 5.74 -14.74
CA LEU A 190 -1.23 5.67 -16.21
C LEU A 190 -1.87 6.85 -16.92
N GLU A 191 -2.89 7.44 -16.31
CA GLU A 191 -3.62 8.61 -16.85
C GLU A 191 -2.87 9.93 -16.61
N ASN A 192 -1.85 9.91 -15.75
CA ASN A 192 -1.01 11.07 -15.50
C ASN A 192 -0.18 11.44 -16.75
N PRO A 193 -0.25 12.70 -17.24
CA PRO A 193 0.53 13.17 -18.40
C PRO A 193 2.05 12.97 -18.27
N ASP A 194 2.59 12.98 -17.04
CA ASP A 194 4.01 12.79 -16.75
C ASP A 194 4.39 11.30 -16.56
N TYR A 195 3.46 10.37 -16.87
CA TYR A 195 3.71 8.95 -16.75
C TYR A 195 4.87 8.52 -17.66
N SER A 196 5.83 7.82 -17.06
CA SER A 196 6.93 7.19 -17.77
C SER A 196 7.02 5.72 -17.37
N VAL A 197 7.02 4.87 -18.40
CA VAL A 197 7.14 3.42 -18.27
C VAL A 197 8.42 3.09 -17.52
N LEU A 198 8.29 2.23 -16.50
CA LEU A 198 9.44 1.69 -15.79
C LEU A 198 10.17 0.69 -16.67
N THR A 199 11.42 1.00 -17.01
CA THR A 199 12.31 0.09 -17.72
C THR A 199 13.47 -0.30 -16.81
N ALA A 200 13.94 -1.55 -16.92
CA ALA A 200 15.06 -2.04 -16.13
C ALA A 200 16.37 -1.28 -16.41
N THR A 201 16.49 -0.66 -17.58
CA THR A 201 17.67 0.07 -18.05
C THR A 201 17.65 1.56 -17.72
N ALA A 202 16.52 2.11 -17.27
CA ALA A 202 16.42 3.52 -16.90
C ALA A 202 17.39 3.87 -15.78
N ARG A 203 18.22 4.89 -15.99
CA ARG A 203 19.21 5.36 -15.02
C ARG A 203 18.82 6.69 -14.41
N VAL A 204 19.06 6.81 -13.10
CA VAL A 204 18.91 8.07 -12.37
C VAL A 204 19.99 9.04 -12.87
N LYS A 205 19.56 10.24 -13.26
CA LYS A 205 20.47 11.32 -13.66
C LYS A 205 20.94 12.04 -12.40
N PRO A 206 22.25 12.16 -12.14
CA PRO A 206 22.76 12.99 -11.05
C PRO A 206 22.27 14.43 -11.25
N ARG A 207 21.72 15.05 -10.20
CA ARG A 207 21.42 16.48 -10.26
C ARG A 207 22.76 17.20 -10.33
N ARG A 208 23.08 17.80 -11.48
CA ARG A 208 24.18 18.77 -11.54
C ARG A 208 23.72 19.99 -10.75
N SER A 209 24.37 20.25 -9.61
CA SER A 209 24.20 21.50 -8.90
C SER A 209 24.56 22.63 -9.89
N SER A 210 23.56 23.38 -10.34
CA SER A 210 23.77 24.46 -11.30
C SER A 210 24.66 25.51 -10.65
N PHE A 211 25.91 25.60 -11.08
CA PHE A 211 26.84 26.64 -10.69
C PHE A 211 26.45 27.91 -11.46
N GLY A 212 25.47 28.67 -10.96
CA GLY A 212 25.01 29.89 -11.62
C GLY A 212 23.89 30.59 -10.88
N GLY A 213 24.24 31.66 -10.16
CA GLY A 213 23.30 32.57 -9.50
C GLY A 213 23.91 33.29 -8.31
N PHE A 214 24.80 34.25 -8.57
CA PHE A 214 25.15 35.29 -7.59
C PHE A 214 23.85 36.01 -7.18
N GLY A 215 23.45 35.91 -5.91
CA GLY A 215 22.36 36.71 -5.35
C GLY A 215 21.16 35.93 -4.82
N SER A 216 21.32 35.30 -3.64
CA SER A 216 20.32 35.37 -2.57
C SER A 216 20.90 34.71 -1.31
N LEU A 217 21.53 35.52 -0.48
CA LEU A 217 21.83 35.18 0.90
C LEU A 217 20.50 35.10 1.65
N ARG A 218 20.28 33.98 2.37
CA ARG A 218 19.12 33.63 3.22
C ARG A 218 17.99 32.82 2.56
N ARG A 219 18.29 31.55 2.32
CA ARG A 219 17.49 30.46 2.89
C ARG A 219 18.42 29.27 3.04
N ARG A 220 18.68 28.82 4.27
CA ARG A 220 19.15 27.44 4.49
C ARG A 220 18.08 26.57 3.83
N ARG A 221 18.35 26.07 2.62
CA ARG A 221 17.51 25.06 1.98
C ARG A 221 17.61 23.84 2.89
N ASP A 222 16.48 23.43 3.44
CA ASP A 222 16.38 22.25 4.30
C ASP A 222 16.98 21.04 3.57
N ASP A 223 17.97 20.39 4.20
CA ASP A 223 18.53 19.10 3.76
C ASP A 223 17.49 17.95 3.86
N CYS A 224 16.26 18.25 4.29
CA CYS A 224 15.16 17.32 4.55
C CYS A 224 14.45 16.81 3.28
N GLU A 225 14.62 17.45 2.12
CA GLU A 225 13.74 17.24 0.95
C GLU A 225 14.26 16.26 -0.12
N ASP A 226 15.45 15.68 0.03
CA ASP A 226 16.05 14.78 -1.01
C ASP A 226 16.17 13.30 -0.54
N TYR A 227 15.38 12.89 0.46
CA TYR A 227 15.31 11.49 0.87
C TYR A 227 14.65 10.61 -0.20
N VAL A 228 15.20 9.41 -0.40
CA VAL A 228 14.65 8.38 -1.31
C VAL A 228 13.22 8.03 -0.91
N CYS A 229 12.95 7.93 0.40
CA CYS A 229 11.64 7.73 0.97
C CYS A 229 11.29 8.94 1.84
N PRO A 230 10.50 9.91 1.34
CA PRO A 230 10.08 11.08 2.11
C PRO A 230 9.45 10.70 3.45
N LEU A 231 9.73 11.47 4.50
CA LEU A 231 9.28 11.17 5.87
C LEU A 231 7.76 11.38 6.02
N ASN A 232 7.21 12.30 5.26
CA ASN A 232 5.80 12.68 5.19
C ASN A 232 4.99 11.89 4.13
N ILE A 233 5.40 10.66 3.81
CA ILE A 233 4.60 9.82 2.92
C ILE A 233 3.23 9.55 3.56
N GLU A 234 2.18 9.86 2.82
CA GLU A 234 0.79 9.54 3.21
C GLU A 234 0.62 8.05 3.45
N MET A 235 -0.20 7.71 4.45
CA MET A 235 -0.56 6.32 4.72
C MET A 235 -1.31 5.70 3.54
N PRO A 236 -1.06 4.42 3.21
CA PRO A 236 -1.80 3.75 2.15
C PRO A 236 -3.30 3.73 2.46
N LYS A 237 -4.15 4.17 1.52
CA LYS A 237 -5.61 4.28 1.68
C LYS A 237 -6.33 2.95 2.00
N ASN A 238 -5.67 1.81 1.79
CA ASN A 238 -6.28 0.52 2.01
C ASN A 238 -6.37 0.21 3.52
N SER A 239 -7.57 -0.10 4.01
CA SER A 239 -7.85 -0.32 5.44
C SER A 239 -6.99 -1.39 6.12
N SER A 240 -6.44 -2.34 5.37
CA SER A 240 -5.52 -3.35 5.91
C SER A 240 -4.24 -2.76 6.52
N PHE A 241 -3.79 -1.58 6.07
CA PHE A 241 -2.61 -0.89 6.63
C PHE A 241 -2.91 -0.14 7.93
N HIS A 242 -4.19 0.12 8.24
CA HIS A 242 -4.60 0.89 9.42
C HIS A 242 -4.87 0.02 10.66
N ARG A 243 -5.04 -1.30 10.50
CA ARG A 243 -5.37 -2.21 11.61
C ARG A 243 -4.32 -2.24 12.74
N ASN A 244 -3.06 -1.93 12.44
CA ASN A 244 -1.99 -1.92 13.45
C ASN A 244 -1.83 -0.58 14.19
N VAL A 245 -2.50 0.49 13.74
CA VAL A 245 -2.36 1.84 14.34
C VAL A 245 -3.25 1.99 15.58
N GLY A 246 -4.36 1.25 15.66
CA GLY A 246 -5.34 1.35 16.74
C GLY A 246 -4.92 0.80 18.12
N ILE A 247 -3.70 0.30 18.29
CA ILE A 247 -3.22 -0.16 19.61
C ILE A 247 -2.57 0.99 20.43
N TYR A 248 -2.16 2.08 19.77
CA TYR A 248 -1.49 3.21 20.45
C TYR A 248 -2.40 4.42 20.70
N GLU A 249 -3.60 4.47 20.14
CA GLU A 249 -4.54 5.60 20.30
C GLU A 249 -5.64 5.38 21.37
N ASP A 250 -5.66 4.25 22.08
CA ASP A 250 -6.73 3.95 23.06
C ASP A 250 -6.55 4.65 24.43
N ASN A 251 -5.70 5.68 24.51
CA ASN A 251 -5.39 6.42 25.75
C ASN A 251 -5.51 7.95 25.62
N LEU A 252 -6.21 8.47 24.62
CA LEU A 252 -6.52 9.91 24.53
C LEU A 252 -8.05 10.10 24.40
N ASP A 253 -8.59 10.82 25.39
CA ASP A 253 -9.99 11.13 25.66
C ASP A 253 -10.98 11.14 24.45
N PRO A 254 -12.08 10.36 24.49
CA PRO A 254 -13.15 10.44 23.51
C PRO A 254 -14.15 11.55 23.88
N LEU A 255 -13.83 12.81 23.58
CA LEU A 255 -14.78 13.92 23.80
C LEU A 255 -14.99 14.88 22.61
N GLU A 256 -14.52 14.56 21.40
CA GLU A 256 -14.78 15.40 20.21
C GLU A 256 -15.27 14.65 18.96
N GLN A 257 -15.79 13.42 19.10
CA GLN A 257 -16.32 12.64 17.98
C GLN A 257 -17.84 12.40 18.03
N MET A 258 -18.60 13.27 18.72
CA MET A 258 -20.06 13.16 18.79
C MET A 258 -20.86 14.24 18.03
N GLU A 259 -20.23 15.23 17.38
CA GLU A 259 -21.01 16.30 16.73
C GLU A 259 -21.39 16.01 15.26
N ASP A 260 -20.62 15.22 14.52
CA ASP A 260 -20.90 14.97 13.09
C ASP A 260 -21.86 13.80 12.81
N SER A 261 -22.24 13.02 13.83
CA SER A 261 -23.20 11.90 13.69
C SER A 261 -24.64 12.27 14.05
N GLU A 262 -24.89 13.37 14.77
CA GLU A 262 -26.27 13.78 15.10
C GLU A 262 -27.09 14.14 13.85
N GLY A 263 -26.46 14.79 12.86
CA GLY A 263 -27.13 15.20 11.63
C GLY A 263 -27.63 14.01 10.80
N ALA A 264 -26.78 13.00 10.63
CA ALA A 264 -27.12 11.79 9.89
C ALA A 264 -28.17 10.93 10.61
N VAL A 265 -28.08 10.83 11.95
CA VAL A 265 -29.03 10.06 12.76
C VAL A 265 -30.42 10.72 12.77
N ARG A 266 -30.50 12.05 12.83
CA ARG A 266 -31.78 12.79 12.69
C ARG A 266 -32.40 12.61 11.31
N GLN A 267 -31.58 12.58 10.26
CA GLN A 267 -32.05 12.38 8.90
C GLN A 267 -32.57 10.95 8.68
N ILE A 268 -31.87 9.93 9.18
CA ILE A 268 -32.31 8.53 9.13
C ILE A 268 -33.60 8.33 9.96
N GLY A 269 -33.73 8.98 11.11
CA GLY A 269 -34.96 9.00 11.91
C GLY A 269 -36.16 9.55 11.15
N ALA A 270 -35.99 10.70 10.48
CA ALA A 270 -37.05 11.33 9.68
C ALA A 270 -37.46 10.47 8.46
N PHE A 271 -36.51 9.76 7.84
CA PHE A 271 -36.81 8.80 6.76
C PHE A 271 -37.58 7.57 7.28
N SER A 272 -37.22 7.06 8.46
CA SER A 272 -37.90 5.93 9.09
C SER A 272 -39.34 6.27 9.48
N GLU A 273 -39.59 7.47 10.02
CA GLU A 273 -40.95 7.94 10.33
C GLU A 273 -41.81 8.10 9.07
N GLY A 274 -41.24 8.60 7.98
CA GLY A 274 -41.93 8.69 6.69
C GLY A 274 -42.37 7.32 6.14
N ILE A 275 -41.50 6.31 6.24
CA ILE A 275 -41.81 4.94 5.80
C ILE A 275 -42.87 4.29 6.71
N ASN A 276 -42.80 4.52 8.02
CA ASN A 276 -43.78 3.98 8.97
C ASN A 276 -45.18 4.59 8.76
N ASN A 277 -45.26 5.90 8.48
CA ASN A 277 -46.53 6.56 8.17
C ASN A 277 -47.13 6.06 6.85
N LEU A 278 -46.34 5.88 5.78
CA LEU A 278 -46.82 5.26 4.54
C LEU A 278 -47.33 3.83 4.78
N THR A 279 -46.62 3.07 5.61
CA THR A 279 -47.00 1.69 5.95
C THR A 279 -48.31 1.65 6.75
N SER A 280 -48.55 2.63 7.63
CA SER A 280 -49.81 2.76 8.36
C SER A 280 -50.97 3.13 7.44
N MET A 281 -50.77 4.07 6.51
CA MET A 281 -51.79 4.47 5.55
C MET A 281 -52.19 3.32 4.60
N LEU A 282 -51.23 2.52 4.15
CA LEU A 282 -51.50 1.36 3.30
C LEU A 282 -52.26 0.25 4.04
N LYS A 283 -51.98 0.05 5.34
CA LYS A 283 -52.73 -0.88 6.18
C LYS A 283 -54.16 -0.40 6.45
N GLU A 284 -54.36 0.91 6.59
CA GLU A 284 -55.70 1.47 6.72
C GLU A 284 -56.50 1.32 5.41
N GLU A 285 -55.89 1.54 4.24
CA GLU A 285 -56.56 1.32 2.93
C GLU A 285 -56.93 -0.16 2.67
N GLU A 286 -56.12 -1.13 3.13
CA GLU A 286 -56.47 -2.56 3.07
C GLU A 286 -57.64 -2.90 4.02
N LEU A 287 -57.68 -2.30 5.21
CA LEU A 287 -58.77 -2.50 6.18
C LEU A 287 -60.11 -1.93 5.66
N PHE A 288 -60.10 -0.80 4.96
CA PHE A 288 -61.30 -0.23 4.33
C PHE A 288 -61.84 -1.08 3.16
N ARG A 289 -60.97 -1.85 2.48
CA ARG A 289 -61.40 -2.81 1.45
C ARG A 289 -62.04 -4.07 2.03
N GLU A 290 -61.59 -4.54 3.19
CA GLU A 290 -62.17 -5.73 3.84
C GLU A 290 -63.54 -5.47 4.49
N ILE A 291 -63.81 -4.25 4.97
CA ILE A 291 -65.11 -3.90 5.59
C ILE A 291 -66.25 -3.76 4.55
N SER A 292 -65.92 -3.61 3.26
CA SER A 292 -66.89 -3.36 2.18
C SER A 292 -67.55 -4.63 1.61
N VAL A 293 -67.25 -5.82 2.15
CA VAL A 293 -67.79 -7.11 1.66
C VAL A 293 -68.53 -7.85 2.79
N PHE A 294 -69.70 -7.33 3.19
CA PHE A 294 -70.72 -8.10 3.90
C PHE A 294 -71.99 -8.14 3.03
N PRO A 295 -72.46 -9.31 2.55
CA PRO A 295 -73.79 -9.42 1.97
C PRO A 295 -74.85 -9.47 3.09
N LEU A 296 -75.97 -8.81 2.81
CA LEU A 296 -77.19 -8.78 3.62
C LEU A 296 -77.77 -10.18 3.88
N GLU A 297 -78.44 -10.27 5.02
CA GLU A 297 -79.22 -11.39 5.54
C GLU A 297 -80.27 -11.93 4.54
N ASP A 298 -80.28 -13.24 4.30
CA ASP A 298 -81.40 -13.94 3.67
C ASP A 298 -82.44 -14.35 4.73
N ILE A 299 -83.63 -13.78 4.55
CA ILE A 299 -84.84 -14.05 5.32
C ILE A 299 -85.39 -15.42 4.90
N LYS A 300 -85.68 -16.26 5.89
CA LYS A 300 -86.41 -17.53 5.76
C LYS A 300 -87.81 -17.33 5.17
N THR A 301 -88.20 -18.22 4.24
CA THR A 301 -89.57 -18.76 4.22
C THR A 301 -89.61 -20.16 3.59
N GLU A 302 -90.25 -21.07 4.32
CA GLU A 302 -90.68 -22.41 3.93
C GLU A 302 -91.77 -22.36 2.84
N ALA A 303 -91.87 -23.40 1.99
CA ALA A 303 -93.00 -24.34 1.96
C ALA A 303 -93.07 -25.15 0.64
N GLN A 304 -92.89 -26.46 0.80
CA GLN A 304 -93.75 -27.56 0.34
C GLN A 304 -94.35 -27.61 -1.09
N VAL A 305 -94.02 -28.76 -1.72
CA VAL A 305 -94.65 -29.55 -2.81
C VAL A 305 -94.49 -29.03 -4.24
#